data_AF-A0A2W4LU95-F1
#
_entry.id   AF-A0A2W4LU95-F1
#
_cell.length_a   1.000
_cell.length_b   1.000
_cell.length_c   1.000
_cell.angle_alpha   90.00
_cell.angle_beta   90.00
_cell.angle_gamma   90.00
#
_symmetry.space_group_name_H-M   'P 1'
#
loop_
_entity.id
_entity.type
_entity.pdbx_description
1 polymer ?
#
loop_
_entity_poly.entity_id
_entity_poly.type
_entity_poly.pdbx_seq_one_letter_code
_entity_poly.pdbx_strand_id
1 'polypeptide(L)'
;MATDTENKTEPEGGASDESATSPPARGDAPQGELVPTGESAAVPLGVQRYVHAAFLAAGILTAYLSGKVLGLVWGNLADWPAAVRAVPQLVGYSEESRESLTLAGGAVIGLLTMIQLYRKEGVRRWAHDVAGELAKVTWPNRETVMNGTLVVVVASAIATAYVAVLDRFWGFLTTLVYGT
;
A
#
# COMPACT_ATOMS: atom_id res chain seq x y z
N MET A 1 47.00 11.90 -39.87
CA MET A 1 46.70 12.19 -38.47
C MET A 1 46.18 13.62 -38.42
N ALA A 2 44.85 13.79 -38.23
CA ALA A 2 44.11 15.03 -37.87
C ALA A 2 44.29 16.27 -38.78
N THR A 3 43.38 17.21 -39.00
CA THR A 3 41.94 17.50 -38.77
C THR A 3 41.70 18.89 -39.44
N ASP A 4 40.43 19.35 -39.45
CA ASP A 4 39.98 20.74 -39.63
C ASP A 4 39.68 21.17 -41.09
N THR A 5 38.42 21.24 -41.56
CA THR A 5 37.16 21.87 -41.09
C THR A 5 37.21 23.39 -41.09
N GLU A 6 36.36 24.04 -41.93
CA GLU A 6 35.71 25.36 -41.82
C GLU A 6 35.37 25.88 -43.24
N ASN A 7 34.29 26.59 -43.60
CA ASN A 7 33.19 27.27 -42.92
C ASN A 7 32.25 27.85 -44.03
N LYS A 8 30.92 27.72 -43.88
CA LYS A 8 29.82 28.73 -44.10
C LYS A 8 29.85 29.65 -45.35
N THR A 9 28.76 29.90 -46.08
CA THR A 9 27.58 30.75 -45.72
C THR A 9 26.53 30.71 -46.87
N GLU A 10 25.24 30.80 -46.53
CA GLU A 10 24.00 30.91 -47.36
C GLU A 10 23.91 32.24 -48.17
N PRO A 11 22.74 32.69 -48.74
CA PRO A 11 21.53 32.07 -49.35
C PRO A 11 21.24 32.71 -50.74
N GLU A 12 20.08 32.40 -51.37
CA GLU A 12 19.12 33.37 -51.98
C GLU A 12 18.16 32.63 -52.94
N GLY A 13 16.86 32.83 -52.76
CA GLY A 13 15.85 32.25 -53.65
C GLY A 13 14.44 32.65 -53.24
N GLY A 14 14.03 33.86 -53.61
CA GLY A 14 12.67 34.36 -53.48
C GLY A 14 11.83 34.22 -54.75
N ALA A 15 10.52 34.41 -54.54
CA ALA A 15 9.47 34.77 -55.52
C ALA A 15 8.98 33.62 -56.44
N SER A 16 7.82 33.02 -56.12
CA SER A 16 6.45 33.38 -56.56
C SER A 16 6.11 32.79 -57.94
N ASP A 17 5.34 31.70 -57.97
CA ASP A 17 3.88 31.65 -58.21
C ASP A 17 3.51 31.68 -59.70
N GLU A 18 3.00 30.56 -60.24
CA GLU A 18 1.86 30.52 -61.16
C GLU A 18 1.40 29.08 -61.46
N SER A 19 0.25 28.73 -60.86
CA SER A 19 -0.93 28.05 -61.46
C SER A 19 -0.86 27.83 -62.98
N ALA A 20 -1.32 26.75 -63.63
CA ALA A 20 -2.19 25.64 -63.28
C ALA A 20 -2.21 24.69 -64.50
N THR A 21 -2.56 23.41 -64.32
CA THR A 21 -3.65 22.74 -65.07
C THR A 21 -3.81 21.28 -64.62
N SER A 22 -5.07 20.97 -64.36
CA SER A 22 -5.72 19.83 -63.71
C SER A 22 -5.63 18.43 -64.40
N PRO A 23 -6.07 17.35 -63.69
CA PRO A 23 -5.72 15.91 -63.82
C PRO A 23 -6.75 15.13 -64.70
N PRO A 24 -6.96 13.77 -64.74
CA PRO A 24 -6.57 12.69 -63.81
C PRO A 24 -6.32 11.26 -64.39
N ALA A 25 -5.72 10.38 -63.56
CA ALA A 25 -5.99 8.92 -63.54
C ALA A 25 -5.44 8.33 -62.22
N ARG A 26 -6.19 8.47 -61.14
CA ARG A 26 -6.92 7.39 -60.45
C ARG A 26 -6.02 6.27 -59.94
N GLY A 27 -5.73 6.33 -58.64
CA GLY A 27 -5.53 5.12 -57.84
C GLY A 27 -4.50 5.22 -56.73
N ASP A 28 -4.57 6.20 -55.83
CA ASP A 28 -3.93 6.06 -54.52
C ASP A 28 -4.87 6.63 -53.45
N ALA A 29 -5.32 5.75 -52.57
CA ALA A 29 -6.02 6.10 -51.34
C ALA A 29 -5.11 7.01 -50.49
N PRO A 30 -5.64 8.00 -49.74
CA PRO A 30 -4.82 8.79 -48.86
C PRO A 30 -4.16 7.85 -47.84
N GLN A 31 -2.83 7.78 -47.88
CA GLN A 31 -2.05 7.19 -46.80
C GLN A 31 -2.44 7.96 -45.55
N GLY A 32 -3.15 7.27 -44.66
CA GLY A 32 -3.50 7.81 -43.35
C GLY A 32 -2.22 8.29 -42.70
N GLU A 33 -2.15 9.60 -42.48
CA GLU A 33 -1.21 10.19 -41.56
C GLU A 33 -1.41 9.49 -40.23
N LEU A 34 -0.51 8.56 -39.91
CA LEU A 34 -0.39 8.00 -38.58
C LEU A 34 0.06 9.16 -37.69
N VAL A 35 -0.92 9.93 -37.22
CA VAL A 35 -0.81 10.70 -35.99
C VAL A 35 -0.14 9.74 -35.01
N PRO A 36 1.03 10.06 -34.43
CA PRO A 36 1.48 9.32 -33.27
C PRO A 36 0.43 9.65 -32.22
N THR A 37 -0.59 8.79 -32.12
CA THR A 37 -1.48 8.77 -30.99
C THR A 37 -0.55 8.75 -29.81
N GLY A 38 -0.55 9.84 -29.05
CA GLY A 38 0.11 9.91 -27.77
C GLY A 38 -0.45 8.78 -26.94
N GLU A 39 0.16 7.61 -27.08
CA GLU A 39 0.09 6.53 -26.14
C GLU A 39 0.70 7.17 -24.90
N SER A 40 -0.18 7.77 -24.09
CA SER A 40 0.14 8.12 -22.72
C SER A 40 0.62 6.82 -22.12
N ALA A 41 1.94 6.63 -22.12
CA ALA A 41 2.60 5.50 -21.51
C ALA A 41 2.05 5.44 -20.10
N ALA A 42 1.13 4.52 -19.87
CA ALA A 42 0.53 4.32 -18.57
C ALA A 42 1.67 3.91 -17.66
N VAL A 43 2.21 4.88 -16.93
CA VAL A 43 3.34 4.70 -16.03
C VAL A 43 2.98 3.52 -15.11
N PRO A 44 3.83 2.50 -14.97
CA PRO A 44 3.53 1.33 -14.16
C PRO A 44 3.47 1.74 -12.68
N LEU A 45 2.29 2.18 -12.22
CA LEU A 45 2.02 2.63 -10.86
C LEU A 45 1.82 1.47 -9.87
N GLY A 46 2.25 0.25 -10.21
CA GLY A 46 1.94 -0.96 -9.44
C GLY A 46 2.33 -0.83 -7.96
N VAL A 47 3.64 -0.73 -7.69
CA VAL A 47 4.17 -0.65 -6.32
C VAL A 47 3.88 0.72 -5.66
N GLN A 48 3.91 1.79 -6.45
CA GLN A 48 3.75 3.16 -5.95
C GLN A 48 2.38 3.40 -5.29
N ARG A 49 1.30 2.79 -5.80
CA ARG A 49 -0.04 2.87 -5.19
C ARG A 49 -0.06 2.31 -3.77
N TYR A 50 0.63 1.20 -3.53
CA TYR A 50 0.70 0.57 -2.21
C TYR A 50 1.49 1.40 -1.21
N VAL A 51 2.53 2.11 -1.66
CA VAL A 51 3.28 3.03 -0.80
C VAL A 51 2.39 4.17 -0.32
N HIS A 52 1.68 4.85 -1.23
CA HIS A 52 0.76 5.93 -0.85
C HIS A 52 -0.36 5.42 0.07
N ALA A 53 -0.91 4.24 -0.23
CA ALA A 53 -1.92 3.60 0.61
C ALA A 53 -1.39 3.26 2.02
N ALA A 54 -0.14 2.79 2.13
CA ALA A 54 0.48 2.50 3.43
C ALA A 54 0.66 3.76 4.28
N PHE A 55 1.10 4.86 3.68
CA PHE A 55 1.16 6.15 4.37
C PHE A 55 -0.23 6.61 4.81
N LEU A 56 -1.24 6.56 3.94
CA LEU A 56 -2.62 6.93 4.28
C LEU A 56 -3.15 6.09 5.46
N ALA A 57 -2.95 4.78 5.41
CA ALA A 57 -3.34 3.87 6.48
C ALA A 57 -2.62 4.20 7.80
N ALA A 58 -1.32 4.50 7.75
CA ALA A 58 -0.55 4.93 8.93
C ALA A 58 -1.07 6.27 9.49
N GLY A 59 -1.46 7.21 8.63
CA GLY A 59 -2.09 8.47 9.03
C GLY A 59 -3.42 8.28 9.73
N ILE A 60 -4.30 7.44 9.17
CA ILE A 60 -5.61 7.09 9.77
C ILE A 60 -5.42 6.38 11.12
N LEU A 61 -4.48 5.43 11.19
CA LEU A 61 -4.16 4.73 12.42
C LEU A 61 -3.66 5.69 13.48
N THR A 62 -2.73 6.58 13.12
CA THR A 62 -2.20 7.61 14.03
C THR A 62 -3.31 8.55 14.50
N ALA A 63 -4.22 8.95 13.61
CA ALA A 63 -5.35 9.79 13.96
C ALA A 63 -6.27 9.12 14.99
N TYR A 64 -6.64 7.87 14.75
CA TYR A 64 -7.49 7.09 15.64
C TYR A 64 -6.87 6.91 17.02
N LEU A 65 -5.59 6.49 17.05
CA LEU A 65 -4.87 6.29 18.31
C LEU A 65 -4.71 7.60 19.08
N SER A 66 -4.35 8.70 18.38
CA SER A 66 -4.20 10.01 19.01
C SER A 66 -5.54 10.51 19.59
N GLY A 67 -6.65 10.32 18.88
CA GLY A 67 -7.98 10.66 19.38
C GLY A 67 -8.35 9.86 20.63
N LYS A 68 -8.08 8.55 20.65
CA LYS A 68 -8.29 7.69 21.83
C LYS A 68 -7.42 8.11 23.01
N VAL A 69 -6.15 8.41 22.79
CA VAL A 69 -5.23 8.88 23.83
C VAL A 69 -5.68 10.23 24.38
N LEU A 70 -6.07 11.18 23.52
CA LEU A 70 -6.60 12.48 23.93
C LEU A 70 -7.87 12.34 24.77
N GLY A 71 -8.80 11.48 24.35
CA GLY A 71 -10.01 11.18 25.12
C GLY A 71 -9.70 10.56 26.48
N LEU A 72 -8.78 9.60 26.53
CA LEU A 72 -8.35 8.97 27.78
C LEU A 72 -7.69 9.98 28.72
N VAL A 73 -6.79 10.82 28.21
CA VAL A 73 -6.12 11.87 28.99
C VAL A 73 -7.14 12.88 29.50
N TRP A 74 -8.06 13.33 28.65
CA TRP A 74 -9.10 14.29 29.06
C TRP A 74 -10.01 13.70 30.14
N GLY A 75 -10.46 12.46 29.99
CA GLY A 75 -11.30 11.79 30.98
C GLY A 75 -10.60 11.67 32.34
N ASN A 76 -9.36 11.19 32.36
CA ASN A 76 -8.56 11.11 33.59
C ASN A 76 -8.36 12.48 34.24
N LEU A 77 -8.21 13.55 33.44
CA LEU A 77 -8.02 14.90 33.95
C LEU A 77 -9.32 15.51 34.49
N ALA A 78 -10.47 15.20 33.87
CA ALA A 78 -11.79 15.64 34.31
C ALA A 78 -12.24 14.96 35.62
N ASP A 79 -11.81 13.73 35.86
CA ASP A 79 -12.10 13.00 37.12
C ASP A 79 -11.20 13.44 38.29
N TRP A 80 -10.06 14.09 38.02
CA TRP A 80 -9.10 14.44 39.05
C TRP A 80 -9.48 15.75 39.77
N PRO A 81 -9.77 15.73 41.10
CA PRO A 81 -10.31 16.90 41.79
C PRO A 81 -9.38 18.11 41.84
N ALA A 82 -8.06 17.91 41.81
CA ALA A 82 -7.10 19.02 41.77
C ALA A 82 -7.06 19.71 40.39
N ALA A 83 -7.19 18.93 39.32
CA ALA A 83 -7.18 19.45 37.96
C ALA A 83 -8.47 20.24 37.65
N VAL A 84 -9.62 19.75 38.09
CA VAL A 84 -10.91 20.47 37.96
C VAL A 84 -10.89 21.80 38.72
N ARG A 85 -10.26 21.85 39.90
CA ARG A 85 -10.08 23.10 40.65
C ARG A 85 -9.19 24.11 39.91
N ALA A 86 -8.14 23.64 39.24
CA ALA A 86 -7.23 24.49 38.49
C ALA A 86 -7.84 25.00 37.17
N VAL A 87 -8.58 24.14 36.46
CA VAL A 87 -9.23 24.47 35.19
C VAL A 87 -10.70 24.00 35.21
N PRO A 88 -11.63 24.84 35.69
CA PRO A 88 -13.05 24.47 35.79
C PRO A 88 -13.71 24.23 34.43
N GLN A 89 -13.12 24.76 33.35
CA GLN A 89 -13.59 24.57 31.97
C GLN A 89 -13.48 23.11 31.49
N LEU A 90 -12.68 22.25 32.13
CA LEU A 90 -12.53 20.83 31.77
C LEU A 90 -13.84 20.05 31.87
N VAL A 91 -14.69 20.42 32.84
CA VAL A 91 -15.99 19.79 33.08
C VAL A 91 -17.13 20.52 32.33
N GLY A 92 -16.87 21.75 31.86
CA GLY A 92 -17.89 22.61 31.22
C GLY A 92 -18.37 22.12 29.85
N TYR A 93 -17.59 21.30 29.16
CA TYR A 93 -17.99 20.71 27.87
C TYR A 93 -18.85 19.47 28.06
N SER A 94 -19.91 19.30 27.25
CA SER A 94 -20.68 18.06 27.20
C SER A 94 -19.81 16.88 26.73
N GLU A 95 -20.15 15.66 27.16
CA GLU A 95 -19.43 14.44 26.76
C GLU A 95 -19.33 14.32 25.23
N GLU A 96 -20.42 14.64 24.52
CA GLU A 96 -20.48 14.66 23.05
C GLU A 96 -19.49 15.66 22.42
N SER A 97 -19.37 16.86 23.01
CA SER A 97 -18.44 17.89 22.51
C SER A 97 -16.99 17.47 22.70
N ARG A 98 -16.67 16.82 23.84
CA ARG A 98 -15.31 16.32 24.12
C ARG A 98 -14.93 15.20 23.16
N GLU A 99 -15.84 14.29 22.87
CA GLU A 99 -15.60 13.23 21.88
C GLU A 99 -15.34 13.80 20.49
N SER A 100 -16.14 14.76 20.03
CA SER A 100 -15.90 15.45 18.76
C SER A 100 -14.55 16.20 18.72
N LEU A 101 -14.20 16.94 19.79
CA LEU A 101 -12.94 17.69 19.85
C LEU A 101 -11.72 16.79 19.88
N THR A 102 -11.77 15.68 20.62
CA THR A 102 -10.67 14.71 20.71
C THR A 102 -10.51 13.92 19.40
N LEU A 103 -11.61 13.59 18.72
CA LEU A 103 -11.58 13.01 17.38
C LEU A 103 -10.99 13.99 16.36
N ALA A 104 -11.44 15.24 16.35
CA ALA A 104 -10.90 16.27 15.46
C ALA A 104 -9.41 16.54 15.75
N GLY A 105 -9.02 16.65 17.02
CA GLY A 105 -7.63 16.78 17.44
C GLY A 105 -6.77 15.59 17.00
N GLY A 106 -7.29 14.36 17.17
CA GLY A 106 -6.66 13.15 16.66
C GLY A 106 -6.46 13.20 15.14
N ALA A 107 -7.48 13.57 14.37
CA ALA A 107 -7.40 13.70 12.92
C ALA A 107 -6.33 14.69 12.46
N VAL A 108 -6.24 15.86 13.12
CA VAL A 108 -5.21 16.86 12.82
C VAL A 108 -3.81 16.31 13.12
N ILE A 109 -3.61 15.69 14.28
CA ILE A 109 -2.31 15.08 14.64
C ILE A 109 -1.94 13.98 13.65
N GLY A 110 -2.88 13.12 13.27
CA GLY A 110 -2.66 12.06 12.29
C GLY A 110 -2.29 12.59 10.92
N LEU A 111 -2.97 13.64 10.44
CA LEU A 111 -2.67 14.29 9.16
C LEU A 111 -1.29 14.96 9.17
N LEU A 112 -0.96 15.69 10.24
CA LEU A 112 0.35 16.33 10.38
C LEU A 112 1.47 15.28 10.42
N THR A 113 1.27 14.21 11.18
CA THR A 113 2.22 13.10 11.29
C THR A 113 2.42 12.42 9.93
N MET A 114 1.33 12.12 9.23
CA MET A 114 1.31 11.59 7.86
C MET A 114 2.14 12.45 6.90
N ILE A 115 1.89 13.76 6.86
CA ILE A 115 2.63 14.70 6.01
C ILE A 115 4.10 14.73 6.40
N GLN A 116 4.42 14.78 7.70
CA GLN A 116 5.80 14.79 8.18
C GLN A 116 6.55 13.51 7.80
N LEU A 117 5.94 12.33 7.92
CA LEU A 117 6.54 11.06 7.51
C LEU A 117 6.74 11.00 6.00
N TYR A 118 5.75 11.44 5.22
CA TYR A 118 5.82 11.40 3.76
C TYR A 118 6.90 12.34 3.18
N ARG A 119 7.15 13.47 3.85
CA ARG A 119 8.20 14.43 3.46
C ARG A 119 9.61 13.92 3.74
N LYS A 120 9.79 12.96 4.65
CA LYS A 120 11.11 12.39 4.95
C LYS A 120 11.51 11.40 3.86
N GLU A 121 12.49 11.78 3.05
CA GLU A 121 12.95 10.97 1.91
C GLU A 121 13.40 9.56 2.31
N GLY A 122 14.10 9.42 3.45
CA GLY A 122 14.53 8.12 3.97
C GLY A 122 13.36 7.18 4.27
N VAL A 123 12.27 7.70 4.83
CA VAL A 123 11.06 6.90 5.15
C VAL A 123 10.33 6.52 3.88
N ARG A 124 10.18 7.45 2.95
CA ARG A 124 9.55 7.19 1.65
C ARG A 124 10.33 6.16 0.84
N ARG A 125 11.66 6.29 0.80
CA ARG A 125 12.54 5.32 0.13
C ARG A 125 12.43 3.94 0.77
N TRP A 126 12.53 3.85 2.09
CA TRP A 126 12.35 2.59 2.82
C TRP A 126 11.00 1.93 2.50
N ALA A 127 9.90 2.71 2.47
CA ALA A 127 8.59 2.18 2.13
C ALA A 127 8.52 1.66 0.68
N HIS A 128 9.19 2.33 -0.26
CA HIS A 128 9.33 1.84 -1.64
C HIS A 128 10.14 0.55 -1.72
N ASP A 129 11.25 0.45 -0.98
CA ASP A 129 12.10 -0.74 -0.95
C ASP A 129 11.31 -1.94 -0.38
N VAL A 130 10.62 -1.77 0.75
CA VAL A 130 9.77 -2.80 1.35
C VAL A 130 8.65 -3.22 0.39
N ALA A 131 7.96 -2.27 -0.24
CA ALA A 131 6.91 -2.59 -1.19
C ALA A 131 7.45 -3.32 -2.43
N GLY A 132 8.68 -2.99 -2.86
CA GLY A 132 9.38 -3.70 -3.93
C GLY A 132 9.76 -5.13 -3.55
N GLU A 133 10.22 -5.37 -2.32
CA GLU A 133 10.50 -6.71 -1.82
C GLU A 133 9.23 -7.54 -1.63
N LEU A 134 8.16 -6.94 -1.09
CA LEU A 134 6.87 -7.61 -0.93
C LEU A 134 6.23 -8.00 -2.27
N ALA A 135 6.45 -7.21 -3.33
CA ALA A 135 5.95 -7.53 -4.67
C ALA A 135 6.60 -8.78 -5.27
N LYS A 136 7.78 -9.19 -4.78
CA LYS A 136 8.46 -10.42 -5.21
C LYS A 136 7.93 -11.66 -4.48
N VAL A 137 7.22 -11.48 -3.36
CA VAL A 137 6.67 -12.60 -2.58
C VAL A 137 5.55 -13.24 -3.38
N THR A 138 5.78 -14.47 -3.83
CA THR A 138 4.74 -15.30 -4.45
C THR A 138 3.85 -15.86 -3.34
N TRP A 139 2.66 -15.30 -3.19
CA TRP A 139 1.67 -15.82 -2.26
C TRP A 139 0.95 -17.03 -2.87
N PRO A 140 0.79 -18.13 -2.11
CA PRO A 140 0.13 -19.33 -2.60
C PRO A 140 -1.35 -19.07 -2.88
N ASN A 141 -1.88 -19.71 -3.92
CA ASN A 141 -3.31 -19.67 -4.19
C ASN A 141 -4.09 -20.41 -3.10
N ARG A 142 -5.39 -20.09 -2.94
CA ARG A 142 -6.29 -20.75 -1.97
C ARG A 142 -6.24 -22.27 -2.06
N GLU A 143 -6.17 -22.81 -3.27
CA GLU A 143 -6.07 -24.26 -3.50
C GLU A 143 -4.79 -24.85 -2.91
N THR A 144 -3.64 -24.21 -3.11
CA THR A 144 -2.36 -24.64 -2.52
C THR A 144 -2.41 -24.63 -1.00
N VAL A 145 -3.00 -23.58 -0.40
CA VAL A 145 -3.16 -23.47 1.05
C VAL A 145 -4.08 -24.56 1.59
N MET A 146 -5.19 -24.83 0.89
CA MET A 146 -6.15 -25.87 1.28
C MET A 146 -5.55 -27.26 1.15
N ASN A 147 -4.86 -27.56 0.06
CA ASN A 147 -4.22 -28.84 -0.15
C ASN A 147 -3.13 -29.08 0.90
N GLY A 148 -2.30 -28.08 1.18
CA GLY A 148 -1.30 -28.16 2.25
C GLY A 148 -1.92 -28.38 3.63
N THR A 149 -2.97 -27.64 3.96
CA THR A 149 -3.69 -27.79 5.24
C THR A 149 -4.33 -29.17 5.36
N LEU A 150 -4.98 -29.66 4.30
CA LEU A 150 -5.62 -30.97 4.26
C LEU A 150 -4.60 -32.09 4.52
N VAL A 151 -3.43 -32.03 3.88
CA VAL A 151 -2.35 -32.99 4.09
C VAL A 151 -1.91 -33.03 5.55
N VAL A 152 -1.70 -31.86 6.17
CA VAL A 152 -1.29 -31.78 7.59
C VAL A 152 -2.37 -32.35 8.52
N VAL A 153 -3.64 -32.05 8.27
CA VAL A 153 -4.77 -32.59 9.04
C VAL A 153 -4.82 -34.11 8.94
N VAL A 154 -4.72 -34.66 7.73
CA VAL A 154 -4.74 -36.11 7.51
C VAL A 154 -3.53 -36.79 8.15
N ALA A 155 -2.32 -36.24 7.97
CA ALA A 155 -1.11 -36.76 8.59
C ALA A 155 -1.20 -36.77 10.13
N SER A 156 -1.73 -35.69 10.71
CA SER A 156 -1.94 -35.57 12.15
C SER A 156 -3.00 -36.55 12.66
N ALA A 157 -4.07 -36.78 11.90
CA ALA A 157 -5.10 -37.77 12.23
C ALA A 157 -4.55 -39.19 12.22
N ILE A 158 -3.74 -39.56 11.21
CA ILE A 158 -3.08 -40.86 11.13
C ILE A 158 -2.10 -41.05 12.31
N ALA A 159 -1.26 -40.04 12.59
CA ALA A 159 -0.34 -40.09 13.72
C ALA A 159 -1.08 -40.26 15.05
N THR A 160 -2.18 -39.54 15.25
CA THR A 160 -3.03 -39.65 16.43
C THR A 160 -3.64 -41.04 16.54
N ALA A 161 -4.16 -41.59 15.43
CA ALA A 161 -4.71 -42.95 15.41
C ALA A 161 -3.65 -44.00 15.75
N TYR A 162 -2.44 -43.87 15.21
CA TYR A 162 -1.32 -44.76 15.51
C TYR A 162 -0.95 -44.74 17.00
N VAL A 163 -0.78 -43.54 17.58
CA VAL A 163 -0.48 -43.39 19.01
C VAL A 163 -1.61 -43.96 19.87
N ALA A 164 -2.87 -43.67 19.53
CA ALA A 164 -4.02 -44.21 20.26
C ALA A 164 -4.06 -45.76 20.27
N VAL A 165 -3.68 -46.40 19.16
CA VAL A 165 -3.58 -47.85 19.08
C VAL A 165 -2.43 -48.36 19.96
N LEU A 166 -1.27 -47.70 19.92
CA LEU A 166 -0.15 -48.07 20.79
C LEU A 166 -0.51 -47.90 22.28
N ASP A 167 -1.15 -46.81 22.67
CA ASP A 167 -1.60 -46.58 24.04
C ASP A 167 -2.53 -47.71 24.50
N ARG A 168 -3.45 -48.14 23.63
CA ARG A 168 -4.35 -49.26 23.92
C ARG A 168 -3.61 -50.59 24.03
N PHE A 169 -2.64 -50.84 23.15
CA PHE A 169 -1.81 -52.04 23.17
C PHE A 169 -0.96 -52.13 24.44
N TRP A 170 -0.29 -51.03 24.81
CA TRP A 170 0.49 -50.95 26.04
C TRP A 170 -0.37 -51.08 27.28
N GLY A 171 -1.57 -50.48 27.28
CA GLY A 171 -2.55 -50.68 28.36
C GLY A 171 -2.96 -52.14 28.52
N PHE A 172 -3.22 -52.85 27.41
CA PHE A 172 -3.52 -54.28 27.42
C PHE A 172 -2.33 -55.09 27.97
N LEU A 173 -1.12 -54.86 27.47
CA LEU A 173 0.07 -55.59 27.89
C LEU A 173 0.39 -55.36 29.37
N THR A 174 0.26 -54.12 29.84
CA THR A 174 0.48 -53.75 31.25
C THR A 174 -0.56 -54.41 32.14
N THR A 175 -1.83 -54.44 31.73
CA THR A 175 -2.89 -55.14 32.48
C THR A 175 -2.66 -56.66 32.51
N LEU A 176 -2.13 -57.25 31.44
CA LEU A 176 -1.82 -58.68 31.41
C LEU A 176 -0.67 -59.05 32.36
N VAL A 177 0.37 -58.21 32.43
CA VAL A 177 1.58 -58.48 33.22
C VAL A 177 1.41 -58.13 34.71
N TYR A 178 0.77 -57.01 35.01
CA TYR A 178 0.61 -56.50 36.38
C TYR A 178 -0.80 -56.66 36.94
N GLY A 179 -1.75 -57.18 36.16
CA GLY A 179 -3.14 -57.44 36.58
C GLY A 179 -3.33 -58.77 37.31
N THR A 180 -2.36 -59.15 38.14
CA THR A 180 -2.55 -60.04 39.30
C THR A 180 -2.56 -59.21 40.57
#